data_AF-A0A7D9MAF3-F1
#
_entry.id   AF-A0A7D9MAF3-F1
#
_cell.length_a   1.000
_cell.length_b   1.000
_cell.length_c   1.000
_cell.angle_alpha   90.00
_cell.angle_beta   90.00
_cell.angle_gamma   90.00
#
_symmetry.space_group_name_H-M   'P 1'
#
loop_
_entity.id
_entity.type
_entity.pdbx_description
1 polymer ?
#
loop_
_entity_poly.entity_id
_entity_poly.type
_entity_poly.pdbx_seq_one_letter_code
_entity_poly.pdbx_strand_id
1 'polypeptide(L)'
;MKETLMGAMNNCLLPFFKNCVLENYGLKLLKELDKVACSAGSADCVARTLSCIADVLSEMAGDKVGLRSGPAANESWMHAYRLLERRDITEGVMELANQRDKWLRRSDLLIRAARHYEGAMQILIRHAVMTGRQFVTFSPKSQPPIGQWFIAESPARVDLSGAWSDTPPVTYEHGGAVTNIAIKIRGKKPIGAKVRKIPE
;
A
#
# COMPACT_ATOMS: atom_id res chain seq x y z
N MET A 1 -0.21 -2.63 21.18
CA MET A 1 -0.74 -2.10 19.91
C MET A 1 -0.13 -0.74 19.56
N LYS A 2 -0.41 0.35 20.32
CA LYS A 2 0.09 1.69 20.00
C LYS A 2 1.61 1.74 19.83
N GLU A 3 2.35 1.16 20.77
CA GLU A 3 3.81 1.01 20.70
C GLU A 3 4.27 0.26 19.45
N THR A 4 3.60 -0.84 19.11
CA THR A 4 3.89 -1.63 17.91
C THR A 4 3.69 -0.83 16.62
N LEU A 5 2.60 -0.07 16.52
CA LEU A 5 2.28 0.73 15.34
C LEU A 5 3.20 1.94 15.22
N MET A 6 3.32 2.73 16.29
CA MET A 6 4.12 3.96 16.29
C MET A 6 5.63 3.71 16.26
N GLY A 7 6.09 2.60 16.85
CA GLY A 7 7.48 2.18 16.85
C GLY A 7 7.89 1.33 15.65
N ALA A 8 7.02 1.19 14.65
CA ALA A 8 7.23 0.34 13.47
C ALA A 8 7.71 -1.09 13.82
N MET A 9 7.23 -1.69 14.92
CA MET A 9 7.69 -3.02 15.36
C MET A 9 7.07 -4.14 14.52
N ASN A 10 7.77 -5.26 14.36
CA ASN A 10 7.29 -6.42 13.58
C ASN A 10 6.50 -7.43 14.44
N ASN A 11 5.53 -6.97 15.23
CA ASN A 11 4.66 -7.86 16.01
C ASN A 11 3.37 -8.11 15.25
N CYS A 12 2.99 -9.38 15.09
CA CYS A 12 1.72 -9.75 14.44
C CYS A 12 0.53 -9.40 15.37
N LEU A 13 -0.29 -8.44 14.96
CA LEU A 13 -1.46 -7.99 15.73
C LEU A 13 -2.75 -8.74 15.39
N LEU A 14 -2.77 -9.54 14.32
CA LEU A 14 -3.97 -10.24 13.86
C LEU A 14 -4.58 -11.19 14.92
N PRO A 15 -3.81 -12.00 15.68
CA PRO A 15 -4.37 -12.81 16.75
C PRO A 15 -5.05 -11.97 17.85
N PHE A 16 -4.48 -10.80 18.15
CA PHE A 16 -5.08 -9.86 19.11
C PHE A 16 -6.40 -9.29 18.56
N PHE A 17 -6.45 -8.90 17.28
CA PHE A 17 -7.67 -8.41 16.64
C PHE A 17 -8.78 -9.47 16.65
N LYS A 18 -8.47 -10.72 16.31
CA LYS A 18 -9.40 -11.86 16.41
C LYS A 18 -10.04 -11.97 17.79
N ASN A 19 -9.22 -11.99 18.84
CA ASN A 19 -9.71 -12.10 20.21
C ASN A 19 -10.59 -10.90 20.60
N CYS A 20 -10.17 -9.68 20.26
CA CYS A 20 -10.99 -8.49 20.51
C CYS A 20 -12.35 -8.54 19.80
N VAL A 21 -12.41 -9.04 18.57
CA VAL A 21 -13.68 -9.17 17.84
C VAL A 21 -14.57 -10.24 18.48
N LEU A 22 -14.01 -11.41 18.83
CA LEU A 22 -14.72 -12.49 19.52
C LEU A 22 -15.30 -12.03 20.87
N GLU A 23 -14.57 -11.19 21.59
CA GLU A 23 -14.98 -10.61 22.88
C GLU A 23 -15.88 -9.37 22.74
N ASN A 24 -16.37 -9.04 21.53
CA ASN A 24 -17.22 -7.88 21.23
C ASN A 24 -16.56 -6.50 21.46
N TYR A 25 -15.22 -6.43 21.46
CA TYR A 25 -14.45 -5.19 21.54
C TYR A 25 -14.11 -4.57 20.17
N GLY A 26 -14.53 -5.17 19.04
CA GLY A 26 -14.18 -4.71 17.68
C GLY A 26 -14.45 -3.21 17.44
N LEU A 27 -15.61 -2.70 17.84
CA LEU A 27 -15.94 -1.26 17.69
C LEU A 27 -15.05 -0.35 18.52
N LYS A 28 -14.70 -0.77 19.75
CA LYS A 28 -13.79 -0.02 20.61
C LYS A 28 -12.38 -0.02 20.02
N LEU A 29 -11.94 -1.16 19.49
CA LEU A 29 -10.66 -1.32 18.83
C LEU A 29 -10.53 -0.42 17.59
N LEU A 30 -11.56 -0.37 16.73
CA LEU A 30 -11.60 0.53 15.58
C LEU A 30 -11.40 2.00 15.98
N LYS A 31 -12.10 2.46 17.04
CA LYS A 31 -11.94 3.84 17.54
C LYS A 31 -10.55 4.12 18.09
N GLU A 32 -9.92 3.15 18.75
CA GLU A 32 -8.54 3.30 19.22
C GLU A 32 -7.55 3.35 18.05
N LEU A 33 -7.77 2.56 17.00
CA LEU A 33 -6.96 2.63 15.77
C LEU A 33 -7.14 3.96 15.04
N ASP A 34 -8.36 4.51 14.99
CA ASP A 34 -8.60 5.86 14.43
C ASP A 34 -7.79 6.92 15.20
N LYS A 35 -7.76 6.86 16.54
CA LYS A 35 -6.93 7.75 17.37
C LYS A 35 -5.44 7.58 17.09
N VAL A 36 -4.96 6.34 16.93
CA VAL A 36 -3.57 6.07 16.58
C VAL A 36 -3.22 6.69 15.23
N ALA A 37 -4.07 6.50 14.21
CA ALA A 37 -3.88 7.07 12.89
C ALA A 37 -3.89 8.61 12.92
N CYS A 38 -4.82 9.25 13.66
CA CYS A 38 -4.88 10.71 13.77
C CYS A 38 -3.74 11.33 14.60
N SER A 39 -3.10 10.55 15.50
CA SER A 39 -1.99 11.02 16.33
C SER A 39 -0.61 10.53 15.86
N ALA A 40 -0.57 9.81 14.74
CA ALA A 40 0.66 9.31 14.16
C ALA A 40 1.48 10.48 13.57
N GLY A 41 2.79 10.48 13.87
CA GLY A 41 3.72 11.49 13.36
C GLY A 41 4.25 11.20 11.94
N SER A 42 3.91 10.06 11.34
CA SER A 42 4.41 9.65 10.01
C SER A 42 3.32 8.98 9.18
N ALA A 43 3.37 9.22 7.85
CA ALA A 43 2.42 8.64 6.90
C ALA A 43 2.51 7.10 6.84
N ASP A 44 3.69 6.52 7.10
CA ASP A 44 3.88 5.07 7.13
C ASP A 44 3.13 4.42 8.32
N CYS A 45 3.22 5.06 9.50
CA CYS A 45 2.46 4.62 10.67
C CYS A 45 0.95 4.70 10.41
N VAL A 46 0.49 5.76 9.73
CA VAL A 46 -0.92 5.89 9.34
C VAL A 46 -1.30 4.78 8.36
N ALA A 47 -0.54 4.55 7.30
CA ALA A 47 -0.80 3.52 6.31
C ALA A 47 -0.91 2.12 6.95
N ARG A 48 0.03 1.78 7.84
CA ARG A 48 0.00 0.55 8.63
C ARG A 48 -1.23 0.47 9.53
N THR A 49 -1.59 1.57 10.19
CA THR A 49 -2.77 1.62 11.06
C THR A 49 -4.06 1.42 10.26
N LEU A 50 -4.17 2.01 9.07
CA LEU A 50 -5.28 1.78 8.15
C LEU A 50 -5.35 0.32 7.68
N SER A 51 -4.20 -0.32 7.41
CA SER A 51 -4.15 -1.77 7.16
C SER A 51 -4.71 -2.58 8.33
N CYS A 52 -4.34 -2.24 9.57
CA CYS A 52 -4.88 -2.91 10.75
C CYS A 52 -6.38 -2.69 10.92
N ILE A 53 -6.92 -1.52 10.54
CA ILE A 53 -8.37 -1.29 10.53
C ILE A 53 -9.05 -2.22 9.52
N ALA A 54 -8.45 -2.41 8.33
CA ALA A 54 -8.96 -3.36 7.34
C ALA A 54 -8.97 -4.81 7.88
N ASP A 55 -7.94 -5.22 8.63
CA ASP A 55 -7.91 -6.53 9.30
C ASP A 55 -9.04 -6.66 10.32
N VAL A 56 -9.24 -5.67 11.20
CA VAL A 56 -10.32 -5.68 12.20
C VAL A 56 -11.70 -5.74 11.52
N LEU A 57 -11.92 -4.97 10.46
CA LEU A 57 -13.16 -5.02 9.68
C LEU A 57 -13.39 -6.39 9.05
N SER A 58 -12.32 -7.03 8.58
CA SER A 58 -12.38 -8.37 8.00
C SER A 58 -12.74 -9.43 9.04
N GLU A 59 -12.12 -9.37 10.22
CA GLU A 59 -12.47 -10.25 11.35
C GLU A 59 -13.92 -10.03 11.82
N MET A 60 -14.40 -8.78 11.86
CA MET A 60 -15.79 -8.47 12.21
C MET A 60 -16.81 -8.97 11.18
N ALA A 61 -16.43 -9.11 9.91
CA ALA A 61 -17.31 -9.60 8.87
C ALA A 61 -17.57 -11.12 8.98
N GLY A 62 -16.59 -11.86 9.51
CA GLY A 62 -16.63 -13.31 9.68
C GLY A 62 -16.55 -14.12 8.37
N ASP A 63 -16.57 -15.45 8.50
CA ASP A 63 -16.24 -16.39 7.42
C ASP A 63 -17.27 -16.48 6.28
N LYS A 64 -18.44 -15.88 6.44
CA LYS A 64 -19.57 -16.00 5.49
C LYS A 64 -19.49 -15.00 4.32
N VAL A 65 -18.52 -14.09 4.33
CA VAL A 65 -18.34 -13.09 3.30
C VAL A 65 -17.11 -13.48 2.48
N GLY A 66 -17.33 -13.97 1.25
CA GLY A 66 -16.22 -14.37 0.38
C GLY A 66 -15.17 -13.26 0.22
N LEU A 67 -13.91 -13.66 0.00
CA LEU A 67 -12.69 -12.82 0.07
C LEU A 67 -12.73 -11.48 -0.69
N ARG A 68 -13.66 -11.25 -1.63
CA ARG A 68 -13.66 -10.08 -2.54
C ARG A 68 -15.04 -9.74 -3.14
N SER A 69 -16.05 -9.37 -2.36
CA SER A 69 -17.37 -9.02 -2.95
C SER A 69 -17.65 -7.51 -3.00
N GLY A 70 -17.20 -6.81 -4.04
CA GLY A 70 -17.71 -5.49 -4.44
C GLY A 70 -16.69 -4.53 -5.11
N PRO A 71 -17.15 -3.58 -5.95
CA PRO A 71 -16.26 -2.65 -6.66
C PRO A 71 -15.50 -1.75 -5.68
N ALA A 72 -14.19 -1.60 -5.89
CA ALA A 72 -13.30 -0.77 -5.08
C ALA A 72 -13.55 0.75 -5.22
N ALA A 73 -14.46 1.15 -6.11
CA ALA A 73 -14.74 2.53 -6.48
C ALA A 73 -16.15 2.93 -6.04
N ASN A 74 -16.39 3.01 -4.73
CA ASN A 74 -17.61 3.57 -4.19
C ASN A 74 -17.45 5.08 -3.98
N GLU A 75 -18.29 5.88 -4.62
CA GLU A 75 -18.25 7.35 -4.60
C GLU A 75 -18.32 7.93 -3.17
N SER A 76 -19.00 7.25 -2.25
CA SER A 76 -19.14 7.72 -0.87
C SER A 76 -17.81 7.79 -0.11
N TRP A 77 -16.78 7.07 -0.56
CA TRP A 77 -15.44 7.07 0.04
C TRP A 77 -14.47 8.04 -0.63
N MET A 78 -14.84 8.59 -1.79
CA MET A 78 -13.95 9.43 -2.60
C MET A 78 -13.60 10.75 -1.92
N HIS A 79 -14.44 11.25 -1.01
CA HIS A 79 -14.09 12.45 -0.25
C HIS A 79 -12.88 12.23 0.66
N ALA A 80 -12.87 11.13 1.42
CA ALA A 80 -11.73 10.74 2.24
C ALA A 80 -10.46 10.57 1.41
N TYR A 81 -10.57 9.91 0.25
CA TYR A 81 -9.42 9.74 -0.65
C TYR A 81 -8.87 11.08 -1.13
N ARG A 82 -9.73 12.04 -1.51
CA ARG A 82 -9.28 13.39 -1.91
C ARG A 82 -8.55 14.14 -0.79
N LEU A 83 -8.95 13.97 0.46
CA LEU A 83 -8.25 14.55 1.61
C LEU A 83 -6.85 13.92 1.76
N LEU A 84 -6.77 12.59 1.72
CA LEU A 84 -5.48 11.87 1.77
C LEU A 84 -4.57 12.23 0.59
N GLU A 85 -5.13 12.40 -0.62
CA GLU A 85 -4.40 12.85 -1.81
C GLU A 85 -3.77 14.23 -1.63
N ARG A 86 -4.45 15.13 -0.91
CA ARG A 86 -3.95 16.47 -0.57
C ARG A 86 -3.01 16.48 0.63
N ARG A 87 -2.77 15.31 1.25
CA ARG A 87 -2.00 15.14 2.50
C ARG A 87 -2.69 15.72 3.74
N ASP A 88 -4.00 15.94 3.67
CA ASP A 88 -4.85 16.27 4.82
C ASP A 88 -5.17 14.97 5.58
N ILE A 89 -4.14 14.40 6.22
CA ILE A 89 -4.17 13.03 6.74
C ILE A 89 -5.23 12.85 7.82
N THR A 90 -5.24 13.72 8.82
CA THR A 90 -6.13 13.60 9.99
C THR A 90 -7.59 13.68 9.56
N GLU A 91 -7.93 14.66 8.72
CA GLU A 91 -9.26 14.86 8.14
C GLU A 91 -9.65 13.66 7.27
N GLY A 92 -8.72 13.15 6.46
CA GLY A 92 -8.93 11.96 5.65
C GLY A 92 -9.26 10.72 6.50
N VAL A 93 -8.52 10.49 7.59
CA VAL A 93 -8.78 9.39 8.54
C VAL A 93 -10.15 9.56 9.22
N MET A 94 -10.48 10.77 9.68
CA MET A 94 -11.80 11.04 10.27
C MET A 94 -12.93 10.79 9.27
N GLU A 95 -12.76 11.17 8.00
CA GLU A 95 -13.77 10.94 6.98
C GLU A 95 -13.91 9.46 6.61
N LEU A 96 -12.81 8.69 6.61
CA LEU A 96 -12.89 7.22 6.50
C LEU A 96 -13.73 6.63 7.64
N ALA A 97 -13.50 7.06 8.88
CA ALA A 97 -14.25 6.58 10.05
C ALA A 97 -15.73 6.96 9.97
N ASN A 98 -16.05 8.20 9.59
CA ASN A 98 -17.43 8.66 9.37
C ASN A 98 -18.16 7.81 8.34
N GLN A 99 -17.48 7.44 7.25
CA GLN A 99 -18.07 6.63 6.20
C GLN A 99 -18.20 5.16 6.60
N ARG A 100 -17.20 4.60 7.29
CA ARG A 100 -17.22 3.24 7.86
C ARG A 100 -18.40 3.04 8.81
N ASP A 101 -18.69 4.02 9.67
CA ASP A 101 -19.72 3.90 10.70
C ASP A 101 -21.12 3.69 10.11
N LYS A 102 -21.37 4.18 8.88
CA LYS A 102 -22.62 3.96 8.12
C LYS A 102 -22.77 2.50 7.67
N TRP A 103 -21.68 1.72 7.65
CA TRP A 103 -21.60 0.38 7.03
C TRP A 103 -21.53 -0.74 8.08
N LEU A 104 -21.36 -0.41 9.36
CA LEU A 104 -21.08 -1.37 10.44
C LEU A 104 -22.17 -2.44 10.68
N ARG A 105 -23.40 -2.20 10.24
CA ARG A 105 -24.55 -3.09 10.52
C ARG A 105 -24.62 -4.32 9.62
N ARG A 106 -23.79 -4.40 8.59
CA ARG A 106 -23.88 -5.42 7.54
C ARG A 106 -22.51 -6.03 7.27
N SER A 107 -22.38 -7.33 7.48
CA SER A 107 -21.11 -8.06 7.29
C SER A 107 -20.56 -7.95 5.87
N ASP A 108 -21.43 -7.95 4.85
CA ASP A 108 -21.00 -7.77 3.45
C ASP A 108 -20.42 -6.37 3.18
N LEU A 109 -20.90 -5.35 3.90
CA LEU A 109 -20.35 -4.00 3.81
C LEU A 109 -19.05 -3.84 4.61
N LEU A 110 -18.83 -4.61 5.68
CA LEU A 110 -17.58 -4.59 6.44
C LEU A 110 -16.38 -5.01 5.58
N ILE A 111 -16.49 -6.08 4.79
CA ILE A 111 -15.44 -6.48 3.84
C ILE A 111 -15.17 -5.39 2.79
N ARG A 112 -16.22 -4.73 2.29
CA ARG A 112 -16.05 -3.62 1.35
C ARG A 112 -15.40 -2.41 2.00
N ALA A 113 -15.73 -2.09 3.25
CA ALA A 113 -15.08 -1.04 4.01
C ALA A 113 -13.59 -1.37 4.21
N ALA A 114 -13.23 -2.61 4.54
CA ALA A 114 -11.84 -3.05 4.66
C ALA A 114 -11.04 -2.75 3.38
N ARG A 115 -11.61 -3.05 2.21
CA ARG A 115 -11.01 -2.71 0.90
C ARG A 115 -10.80 -1.21 0.70
N HIS A 116 -11.69 -0.36 1.24
CA HIS A 116 -11.50 1.10 1.18
C HIS A 116 -10.36 1.57 2.10
N TYR A 117 -10.19 0.94 3.26
CA TYR A 117 -9.02 1.19 4.11
C TYR A 117 -7.71 0.72 3.44
N GLU A 118 -7.72 -0.43 2.75
CA GLU A 118 -6.59 -0.88 1.91
C GLU A 118 -6.28 0.12 0.78
N GLY A 119 -7.30 0.67 0.12
CA GLY A 119 -7.11 1.71 -0.90
C GLY A 119 -6.55 3.01 -0.31
N ALA A 120 -7.02 3.41 0.86
CA ALA A 120 -6.53 4.59 1.56
C ALA A 120 -5.06 4.45 1.99
N MET A 121 -4.65 3.31 2.54
CA MET A 121 -3.23 3.08 2.85
C MET A 121 -2.35 3.10 1.58
N GLN A 122 -2.87 2.62 0.44
CA GLN A 122 -2.13 2.65 -0.83
C GLN A 122 -1.86 4.06 -1.32
N ILE A 123 -2.75 5.02 -1.07
CA ILE A 123 -2.51 6.45 -1.37
C ILE A 123 -1.28 6.95 -0.60
N LEU A 124 -1.20 6.64 0.68
CA LEU A 124 -0.09 7.06 1.55
C LEU A 124 1.24 6.39 1.15
N ILE A 125 1.23 5.08 0.90
CA ILE A 125 2.40 4.35 0.39
C ILE A 125 2.86 4.95 -0.95
N ARG A 126 1.92 5.25 -1.85
CA ARG A 126 2.25 5.88 -3.14
C ARG A 126 2.88 7.24 -2.95
N HIS A 127 2.41 8.07 -2.02
CA HIS A 127 3.05 9.35 -1.71
C HIS A 127 4.50 9.17 -1.26
N ALA A 128 4.78 8.17 -0.42
CA ALA A 128 6.15 7.83 -0.01
C ALA A 128 7.01 7.39 -1.20
N VAL A 129 6.51 6.45 -2.03
CA VAL A 129 7.19 6.00 -3.26
C VAL A 129 7.52 7.15 -4.20
N MET A 130 6.58 8.07 -4.39
CA MET A 130 6.73 9.20 -5.30
C MET A 130 7.79 10.22 -4.84
N THR A 131 8.21 10.20 -3.57
CA THR A 131 9.34 11.03 -3.10
C THR A 131 10.64 10.66 -3.82
N GLY A 132 10.78 9.42 -4.32
CA GLY A 132 11.94 8.98 -5.08
C GLY A 132 12.24 9.82 -6.32
N ARG A 133 11.22 10.50 -6.87
CA ARG A 133 11.38 11.41 -8.02
C ARG A 133 12.40 12.52 -7.77
N GLN A 134 12.56 12.98 -6.52
CA GLN A 134 13.52 14.04 -6.19
C GLN A 134 14.98 13.67 -6.50
N PHE A 135 15.28 12.38 -6.58
CA PHE A 135 16.62 11.86 -6.90
C PHE A 135 16.84 11.63 -8.39
N VAL A 136 15.84 11.90 -9.24
CA VAL A 136 15.93 11.76 -10.70
C VAL A 136 16.29 13.09 -11.32
N THR A 137 17.46 13.16 -11.96
CA THR A 137 17.92 14.33 -12.70
C THR A 137 17.75 14.12 -14.20
N PHE A 138 17.28 15.16 -14.89
CA PHE A 138 17.17 15.17 -16.34
C PHE A 138 18.20 16.13 -16.93
N SER A 139 18.93 15.67 -17.94
CA SER A 139 19.84 16.52 -18.72
C SER A 139 19.35 16.57 -20.17
N PRO A 140 19.33 17.74 -20.82
CA PRO A 140 19.09 17.82 -22.26
C PRO A 140 20.06 16.94 -23.02
N LYS A 141 19.54 16.18 -24.00
CA LYS A 141 20.33 15.36 -24.91
C LYS A 141 19.90 15.63 -26.34
N SER A 142 20.83 15.52 -27.29
CA SER A 142 20.53 15.60 -28.71
C SER A 142 19.49 14.56 -29.10
N GLN A 143 18.65 14.90 -30.08
CA GLN A 143 17.66 13.96 -30.58
C GLN A 143 18.33 12.76 -31.27
N PRO A 144 17.81 11.53 -31.08
CA PRO A 144 18.31 10.38 -31.79
C PRO A 144 18.03 10.50 -33.31
N PRO A 145 18.90 9.95 -34.17
CA PRO A 145 18.67 9.92 -35.62
C PRO A 145 17.37 9.19 -35.99
N ILE A 146 16.68 9.67 -37.03
CA ILE A 146 15.46 9.05 -37.55
C ILE A 146 15.78 7.66 -38.12
N GLY A 147 14.94 6.67 -37.81
CA GLY A 147 15.06 5.31 -38.33
C GLY A 147 16.08 4.43 -37.61
N GLN A 148 16.99 5.00 -36.82
CA GLN A 148 18.01 4.23 -36.09
C GLN A 148 17.40 3.50 -34.89
N TRP A 149 17.67 2.20 -34.77
CA TRP A 149 17.29 1.39 -33.62
C TRP A 149 18.30 1.53 -32.48
N PHE A 150 17.79 1.79 -31.29
CA PHE A 150 18.50 1.71 -30.02
C PHE A 150 17.96 0.50 -29.26
N ILE A 151 18.85 -0.37 -28.82
CA ILE A 151 18.51 -1.63 -28.17
C ILE A 151 19.12 -1.63 -26.77
N ALA A 152 18.29 -1.87 -25.77
CA ALA A 152 18.73 -2.10 -24.40
C ALA A 152 18.40 -3.55 -24.00
N GLU A 153 19.38 -4.25 -23.44
CA GLU A 153 19.24 -5.64 -22.99
C GLU A 153 19.77 -5.82 -21.58
N SER A 154 19.05 -6.60 -20.78
CA SER A 154 19.34 -6.90 -19.39
C SER A 154 19.25 -8.41 -19.11
N PRO A 155 20.15 -8.98 -18.29
CA PRO A 155 19.99 -10.34 -17.78
C PRO A 155 18.72 -10.47 -16.92
N ALA A 156 18.23 -11.71 -16.75
CA ALA A 156 17.20 -11.98 -15.76
C ALA A 156 17.81 -11.94 -14.35
N ARG A 157 16.99 -11.64 -13.33
CA ARG A 157 17.40 -11.71 -11.92
C ARG A 157 16.76 -12.91 -11.23
N VAL A 158 17.50 -13.50 -10.29
CA VAL A 158 16.98 -14.48 -9.33
C VAL A 158 17.31 -13.99 -7.93
N ASP A 159 16.31 -13.96 -7.05
CA ASP A 159 16.50 -13.61 -5.65
C ASP A 159 16.89 -14.87 -4.88
N LEU A 160 18.04 -14.84 -4.21
CA LEU A 160 18.52 -15.94 -3.37
C LEU A 160 18.01 -15.81 -1.93
N SER A 161 17.91 -14.56 -1.43
CA SER A 161 17.47 -14.26 -0.08
C SER A 161 16.94 -12.83 0.01
N GLY A 162 16.06 -12.60 0.98
CA GLY A 162 15.51 -11.28 1.29
C GLY A 162 14.43 -10.79 0.32
N ALA A 163 13.90 -11.65 -0.55
CA ALA A 163 12.84 -11.30 -1.49
C ALA A 163 11.70 -10.55 -0.78
N TRP A 164 11.18 -9.51 -1.44
CA TRP A 164 10.17 -8.57 -0.93
C TRP A 164 10.61 -7.60 0.16
N SER A 165 11.77 -7.76 0.78
CA SER A 165 12.24 -6.81 1.80
C SER A 165 12.48 -5.40 1.23
N ASP A 166 12.81 -5.31 -0.07
CA ASP A 166 12.99 -4.06 -0.81
C ASP A 166 11.67 -3.47 -1.36
N THR A 167 10.54 -4.11 -1.10
CA THR A 167 9.23 -3.66 -1.61
C THR A 167 8.49 -2.84 -0.56
N PRO A 168 7.99 -1.63 -0.87
CA PRO A 168 7.11 -0.87 0.00
C PRO A 168 5.83 -1.66 0.36
N PRO A 169 5.29 -1.55 1.59
CA PRO A 169 5.74 -0.65 2.66
C PRO A 169 6.94 -1.18 3.46
N VAL A 170 7.30 -2.47 3.34
CA VAL A 170 8.32 -3.13 4.17
C VAL A 170 9.66 -2.38 4.15
N THR A 171 10.12 -2.01 2.96
CA THR A 171 11.40 -1.30 2.78
C THR A 171 11.46 0.08 3.46
N TYR A 172 10.33 0.77 3.60
CA TYR A 172 10.28 2.08 4.24
C TYR A 172 10.18 1.97 5.77
N GLU A 173 9.52 0.93 6.27
CA GLU A 173 9.37 0.72 7.71
C GLU A 173 10.59 0.06 8.36
N HIS A 174 11.25 -0.88 7.67
CA HIS A 174 12.30 -1.73 8.24
C HIS A 174 13.63 -1.68 7.47
N GLY A 175 13.68 -0.96 6.35
CA GLY A 175 14.72 -1.16 5.35
C GLY A 175 14.52 -2.47 4.58
N GLY A 176 15.38 -2.70 3.59
CA GLY A 176 15.33 -3.87 2.74
C GLY A 176 16.70 -4.26 2.21
N ALA A 177 16.96 -5.56 2.12
CA ALA A 177 18.20 -6.09 1.57
C ALA A 177 17.92 -7.41 0.84
N VAL A 178 18.15 -7.42 -0.46
CA VAL A 178 17.97 -8.60 -1.33
C VAL A 178 19.34 -9.05 -1.83
N THR A 179 19.70 -10.31 -1.58
CA THR A 179 20.83 -10.95 -2.27
C THR A 179 20.33 -11.56 -3.56
N ASN A 180 20.78 -11.05 -4.70
CA ASN A 180 20.36 -11.51 -6.02
C ASN A 180 21.54 -11.89 -6.92
N ILE A 181 21.24 -12.65 -7.98
CA ILE A 181 22.18 -12.97 -9.06
C ILE A 181 21.56 -12.61 -10.40
N ALA A 182 22.37 -11.99 -11.27
CA ALA A 182 22.05 -11.76 -12.67
C ALA A 182 22.42 -12.99 -13.52
N ILE A 183 21.46 -13.54 -14.25
CA ILE A 183 21.63 -14.74 -15.07
C ILE A 183 21.29 -14.50 -16.54
N LYS A 184 22.07 -15.11 -17.43
CA LYS A 184 21.72 -15.24 -18.84
C LYS A 184 20.90 -16.51 -19.03
N ILE A 185 19.82 -16.41 -19.80
CA ILE A 185 18.99 -17.58 -20.13
C ILE A 185 19.49 -18.14 -21.47
N ARG A 186 20.06 -19.35 -21.45
CA ARG A 186 20.68 -19.98 -22.63
C ARG A 186 21.70 -19.06 -23.33
N GLY A 187 22.53 -18.39 -22.54
CA GLY A 187 23.54 -17.45 -23.03
C GLY A 187 23.01 -16.08 -23.47
N LYS A 188 21.70 -15.81 -23.40
CA LYS A 188 21.09 -14.55 -23.83
C LYS A 188 20.60 -13.68 -22.66
N LYS A 189 20.47 -12.37 -22.91
CA LYS A 189 19.81 -11.39 -22.04
C LYS A 189 18.35 -11.23 -22.50
N PRO A 190 17.37 -11.88 -21.84
CA PRO A 190 16.03 -12.01 -22.41
C PRO A 190 15.14 -10.77 -22.23
N ILE A 191 15.50 -9.85 -21.31
CA ILE A 191 14.69 -8.67 -20.99
C ILE A 191 15.30 -7.48 -21.72
N GLY A 192 14.48 -6.73 -22.44
CA GLY A 192 14.97 -5.58 -23.18
C GLY A 192 13.87 -4.81 -23.88
N ALA A 193 14.29 -3.72 -24.51
CA ALA A 193 13.44 -2.89 -25.34
C ALA A 193 14.22 -2.40 -26.56
N LYS A 194 13.51 -2.18 -27.67
CA LYS A 194 14.04 -1.49 -28.85
C LYS A 194 13.20 -0.26 -29.12
N VAL A 195 13.86 0.85 -29.37
CA VAL A 195 13.21 2.13 -29.70
C VAL A 195 13.87 2.72 -30.94
N ARG A 196 13.07 3.38 -31.78
CA ARG A 196 13.57 4.21 -32.89
C ARG A 196 12.69 5.45 -33.01
N LYS A 197 13.30 6.55 -33.47
CA LYS A 197 12.53 7.72 -33.90
C LYS A 197 11.91 7.43 -35.28
N ILE A 198 10.61 7.65 -35.42
CA ILE A 198 9.90 7.60 -36.70
C ILE A 198 9.80 9.02 -37.30
N PRO A 199 9.67 9.16 -38.63
CA PRO A 199 9.16 10.39 -39.22
C PRO A 199 7.78 10.73 -38.62
N GLU A 200 7.46 12.02 -38.57
CA GLU A 200 6.12 12.51 -38.24
C GLU A 200 5.06 11.99 -39.21
#